data_AF-K7G1Z0-F1
#
_entry.id   AF-K7G1Z0-F1
#
_cell.length_a   1.000
_cell.length_b   1.000
_cell.length_c   1.000
_cell.angle_alpha   90.00
_cell.angle_beta   90.00
_cell.angle_gamma   90.00
#
_symmetry.space_group_name_H-M   'P 1'
#
loop_
_entity.id
_entity.type
_entity.pdbx_description
1 polymer ?
#
loop_
_entity_poly.entity_id
_entity_poly.type
_entity_poly.pdbx_seq_one_letter_code
_entity_poly.pdbx_strand_id
1 'polypeptide(L)'
;MLPNPGVYYFPWEINSESVADGQTLRTYGRLHCYDMVQSEAILTALHSSVQHQVRICTKFVEPFQAQLGSVYVALGETEQRDGEGPVLKARVLTCVEGMNLPLLEQAVQEQRRYFQERQGQAESSAS
;
A
#
# COMPACT_ATOMS: atom_id res chain seq x y z
N MET A 1 18.36 -8.93 12.98
CA MET A 1 18.11 -8.14 11.76
C MET A 1 16.65 -7.67 11.78
N LEU A 2 16.38 -6.44 11.33
CA LEU A 2 15.03 -5.85 11.31
C LEU A 2 14.46 -5.89 9.88
N PRO A 3 13.11 -5.89 9.70
CA PRO A 3 12.50 -5.84 8.38
C PRO A 3 12.77 -4.50 7.68
N ASN A 4 12.71 -4.50 6.35
CA ASN A 4 12.81 -3.29 5.55
C ASN A 4 11.66 -2.31 5.89
N PRO A 5 11.87 -1.00 5.73
CA PRO A 5 10.83 -0.01 5.93
C PRO A 5 9.74 -0.15 4.85
N GLY A 6 8.48 0.02 5.23
CA GLY A 6 7.37 0.08 4.29
C GLY A 6 7.28 1.45 3.64
N VAL A 7 7.84 1.58 2.44
CA VAL A 7 7.72 2.78 1.61
C VAL A 7 6.26 2.97 1.22
N TYR A 8 5.76 4.20 1.29
CA TYR A 8 4.38 4.48 0.89
C TYR A 8 4.22 4.43 -0.63
N TYR A 9 3.24 3.64 -1.08
CA TYR A 9 2.77 3.58 -2.46
C TYR A 9 1.27 3.86 -2.50
N PHE A 10 0.84 4.67 -3.44
CA PHE A 10 -0.57 4.86 -3.73
C PHE A 10 -1.15 3.61 -4.41
N PRO A 11 -2.43 3.30 -4.23
CA PRO A 11 -3.03 2.08 -4.79
C PRO A 11 -2.91 1.96 -6.31
N TRP A 12 -2.93 3.09 -7.02
CA TRP A 12 -2.75 3.13 -8.46
C TRP A 12 -1.30 2.91 -8.91
N GLU A 13 -0.31 3.13 -8.05
CA GLU A 13 1.11 2.87 -8.35
C GLU A 13 1.42 1.38 -8.30
N ILE A 14 0.73 0.60 -7.46
CA ILE A 14 1.03 -0.82 -7.24
C ILE A 14 0.76 -1.69 -8.49
N ASN A 15 -0.30 -1.36 -9.24
CA ASN A 15 -0.65 -2.10 -10.46
C ASN A 15 0.03 -1.54 -11.71
N SER A 16 0.46 -0.28 -11.68
CA SER A 16 1.00 0.44 -12.85
C SER A 16 2.52 0.42 -12.88
N GLU A 17 3.16 0.48 -11.72
CA GLU A 17 4.59 0.30 -11.55
C GLU A 17 4.86 -1.19 -11.32
N SER A 18 5.91 -1.73 -11.94
CA SER A 18 6.37 -3.10 -11.68
C SER A 18 6.98 -3.18 -10.28
N VAL A 19 6.14 -3.15 -9.25
CA VAL A 19 6.56 -3.36 -7.87
C VAL A 19 7.27 -4.71 -7.81
N ALA A 20 8.52 -4.69 -7.35
CA ALA A 20 9.35 -5.89 -7.36
C ALA A 20 8.77 -6.93 -6.40
N ASP A 21 9.02 -8.21 -6.69
CA ASP A 21 8.69 -9.28 -5.76
C ASP A 21 9.49 -9.12 -4.45
N GLY A 22 8.83 -9.33 -3.30
CA GLY A 22 9.44 -9.17 -1.98
C GLY A 22 9.64 -7.73 -1.51
N GLN A 23 9.16 -6.73 -2.25
CA GLN A 23 9.27 -5.33 -1.86
C GLN A 23 8.37 -5.01 -0.66
N THR A 24 8.94 -4.39 0.38
CA THR A 24 8.14 -3.91 1.52
C THR A 24 7.51 -2.57 1.22
N LEU A 25 6.18 -2.50 1.29
CA LEU A 25 5.42 -1.27 1.06
C LEU A 25 4.28 -1.06 2.03
N ARG A 26 3.79 0.17 2.06
CA ARG A 26 2.57 0.58 2.75
C ARG A 26 1.61 1.24 1.77
N THR A 27 0.34 0.91 1.87
CA THR A 27 -0.71 1.52 1.04
C THR A 27 -2.01 1.64 1.83
N TYR A 28 -3.04 2.23 1.21
CA TYR A 28 -4.37 2.34 1.80
C TYR A 28 -5.44 1.87 0.82
N GLY A 29 -6.66 1.71 1.29
CA GLY A 29 -7.84 1.57 0.42
C GLY A 29 -9.08 1.24 1.22
N ARG A 30 -10.24 1.37 0.58
CA ARG A 30 -11.51 0.96 1.17
C ARG A 30 -11.67 -0.54 1.05
N LEU A 31 -12.00 -1.21 2.15
CA LEU A 31 -12.25 -2.65 2.15
C LEU A 31 -13.51 -2.96 1.33
N HIS A 32 -13.34 -3.63 0.19
CA HIS A 32 -14.43 -3.99 -0.71
C HIS A 32 -15.01 -5.37 -0.38
N CYS A 33 -14.15 -6.36 -0.21
CA CYS A 33 -14.54 -7.71 0.20
C CYS A 33 -13.42 -8.39 0.99
N TYR A 34 -13.79 -9.46 1.70
CA TYR A 34 -12.89 -10.30 2.48
C TYR A 34 -13.36 -11.75 2.40
N ASP A 35 -12.49 -12.63 1.88
CA ASP A 35 -12.65 -14.08 1.86
C ASP A 35 -11.86 -14.69 3.03
N MET A 36 -12.59 -15.16 4.04
CA MET A 36 -12.03 -15.80 5.23
C MET A 36 -11.43 -17.18 4.96
N VAL A 37 -11.90 -17.88 3.93
CA VAL A 37 -11.40 -19.22 3.59
C VAL A 37 -10.03 -19.12 2.92
N GLN A 38 -9.84 -18.10 2.08
CA GLN A 38 -8.58 -17.84 1.40
C GLN A 38 -7.64 -16.92 2.19
N SER A 39 -8.13 -16.30 3.27
CA SER A 39 -7.44 -15.23 4.00
C SER A 39 -7.06 -14.07 3.08
N GLU A 40 -7.99 -13.63 2.22
CA GLU A 40 -7.75 -12.58 1.24
C GLU A 40 -8.76 -11.44 1.30
N ALA A 41 -8.26 -10.21 1.29
CA ALA A 41 -9.07 -9.01 1.22
C ALA A 41 -8.74 -8.20 -0.04
N ILE A 42 -9.74 -7.50 -0.57
CA ILE A 42 -9.56 -6.55 -1.67
C ILE A 42 -9.77 -5.14 -1.13
N LEU A 43 -8.74 -4.31 -1.24
CA LEU A 43 -8.83 -2.87 -0.99
C LEU A 43 -9.01 -2.13 -2.32
N THR A 44 -9.83 -1.09 -2.33
CA THR A 44 -10.10 -0.29 -3.53
C THR A 44 -9.85 1.19 -3.29
N ALA A 45 -9.40 1.89 -4.33
CA ALA A 45 -9.27 3.34 -4.33
C ALA A 45 -9.66 3.90 -5.70
N LEU A 46 -10.32 5.05 -5.70
CA LEU A 46 -10.69 5.75 -6.93
C LEU A 46 -9.62 6.80 -7.25
N HIS A 47 -9.08 6.75 -8.46
CA HIS A 47 -8.13 7.75 -8.95
C HIS A 47 -8.43 8.06 -10.42
N SER A 48 -8.56 9.35 -10.76
CA SER A 48 -8.84 9.79 -12.14
C SER A 48 -10.02 9.06 -12.81
N SER A 49 -11.10 8.84 -12.05
CA SER A 49 -12.30 8.09 -12.45
C SER A 49 -12.09 6.59 -12.73
N VAL A 50 -10.93 6.03 -12.38
CA VAL A 50 -10.61 4.61 -12.48
C VAL A 50 -10.51 4.01 -11.08
N GLN A 51 -11.13 2.84 -10.88
CA GLN A 51 -11.03 2.11 -9.62
C GLN A 51 -9.82 1.18 -9.67
N HIS A 52 -8.87 1.40 -8.76
CA HIS A 52 -7.71 0.56 -8.57
C HIS A 52 -7.96 -0.43 -7.42
N GLN A 53 -7.50 -1.65 -7.58
CA GLN A 53 -7.66 -2.72 -6.60
C GLN A 53 -6.30 -3.18 -6.10
N VAL A 54 -6.18 -3.44 -4.80
CA VAL A 54 -5.01 -4.03 -4.17
C VAL A 54 -5.46 -5.28 -3.42
N ARG A 55 -4.89 -6.42 -3.78
CA ARG A 55 -5.13 -7.70 -3.11
C ARG A 55 -4.25 -7.80 -1.88
N ILE A 56 -4.83 -8.20 -0.76
CA ILE A 56 -4.17 -8.31 0.53
C ILE A 56 -4.29 -9.74 1.04
N CYS A 57 -3.16 -10.41 1.27
CA CYS A 57 -3.11 -11.65 2.03
C CYS A 57 -3.11 -11.30 3.52
N THR A 58 -4.12 -11.80 4.24
CA THR A 58 -4.43 -11.44 5.64
C THR A 58 -4.01 -12.50 6.66
N LYS A 59 -3.35 -13.59 6.22
CA LYS A 59 -2.94 -14.74 7.05
C LYS A 59 -2.20 -14.38 8.35
N PHE A 60 -1.46 -13.27 8.39
CA PHE A 60 -0.69 -12.84 9.56
C PHE A 60 -1.34 -11.72 10.38
N VAL A 61 -2.49 -11.21 9.93
CA VAL A 61 -3.23 -10.12 10.59
C VAL A 61 -4.63 -10.56 11.03
N GLU A 62 -4.95 -11.85 10.88
CA GLU A 62 -6.11 -12.47 11.48
C GLU A 62 -5.87 -12.82 12.97
N PRO A 63 -6.92 -12.77 13.82
CA PRO A 63 -8.26 -12.26 13.52
C PRO A 63 -8.30 -10.73 13.50
N PHE A 64 -9.10 -10.15 12.61
CA PHE A 64 -9.46 -8.73 12.63
C PHE A 64 -10.94 -8.53 12.31
N GLN A 65 -11.50 -7.40 12.74
CA GLN A 65 -12.89 -7.06 12.42
C GLN A 65 -12.96 -6.45 11.01
N ALA A 66 -13.42 -7.23 10.04
CA ALA A 66 -13.55 -6.80 8.65
C ALA A 66 -14.75 -5.85 8.45
N GLN A 67 -14.53 -4.55 8.64
CA GLN A 67 -15.53 -3.50 8.39
C GLN A 67 -15.56 -3.09 6.92
N LEU A 68 -16.52 -3.62 6.15
CA LEU A 68 -16.70 -3.31 4.73
C LEU A 68 -16.98 -1.81 4.51
N GLY A 69 -16.44 -1.26 3.43
CA GLY A 69 -16.57 0.15 3.06
C GLY A 69 -15.62 1.10 3.81
N SER A 70 -15.03 0.64 4.91
CA SER A 70 -14.10 1.44 5.70
C SER A 70 -12.70 1.49 5.10
N VAL A 71 -11.97 2.56 5.39
CA VAL A 71 -10.59 2.76 4.95
C VAL A 71 -9.63 1.96 5.82
N TYR A 72 -8.72 1.25 5.17
CA TYR A 72 -7.62 0.53 5.82
C TYR A 72 -6.28 1.05 5.33
N VAL A 73 -5.26 0.95 6.20
CA VAL A 73 -3.85 1.05 5.83
C VAL A 73 -3.23 -0.34 6.00
N ALA A 74 -2.57 -0.82 4.95
CA ALA A 74 -1.88 -2.10 4.93
C ALA A 74 -0.37 -1.87 4.81
N LEU A 75 0.43 -2.65 5.54
CA LEU A 75 1.88 -2.71 5.47
C LEU A 75 2.29 -4.17 5.32
N GLY A 76 3.12 -4.46 4.33
CA GLY A 76 3.53 -5.82 4.05
C GLY A 76 4.56 -5.92 2.95
N GLU A 77 4.80 -7.15 2.52
CA GLU A 77 5.68 -7.50 1.40
C GLU A 77 4.83 -7.86 0.19
N THR A 78 5.23 -7.42 -1.00
CA THR A 78 4.63 -7.87 -2.24
C THR A 78 5.04 -9.30 -2.57
N GLU A 79 4.10 -10.06 -3.12
CA GLU A 79 4.28 -11.40 -3.64
C GLU A 79 3.62 -11.45 -5.01
N GLN A 80 4.40 -11.74 -6.04
CA GLN A 80 3.87 -11.90 -7.39
C GLN A 80 3.17 -13.25 -7.51
N ARG A 81 1.93 -13.25 -8.01
CA ARG A 81 1.22 -14.47 -8.39
C ARG A 81 1.04 -14.58 -9.88
N ASP A 82 1.34 -15.76 -10.40
CA ASP A 82 1.20 -16.08 -11.81
C ASP A 82 -0.21 -15.75 -12.30
N GLY A 83 -0.31 -14.79 -13.23
CA GLY A 83 -1.57 -14.39 -13.87
C GLY A 83 -2.53 -13.54 -13.04
N GLU A 84 -2.23 -13.23 -11.77
CA GLU A 84 -3.19 -12.56 -10.85
C GLU A 84 -2.71 -11.21 -10.28
N GLY A 85 -1.52 -10.77 -10.68
CA GLY A 85 -0.93 -9.50 -10.24
C GLY A 85 -0.32 -9.57 -8.83
N PRO A 86 0.24 -8.45 -8.32
CA PRO A 86 0.87 -8.42 -7.01
C PRO A 86 -0.16 -8.57 -5.88
N VAL A 87 0.18 -9.40 -4.90
CA VAL A 87 -0.56 -9.52 -3.63
C VAL A 87 0.31 -9.00 -2.50
N LEU A 88 -0.26 -8.16 -1.63
CA LEU A 88 0.44 -7.67 -0.45
C LEU A 88 0.22 -8.63 0.73
N LYS A 89 1.28 -9.30 1.19
CA LYS A 89 1.28 -10.09 2.42
C LYS A 89 1.31 -9.17 3.63
N ALA A 90 0.15 -8.88 4.20
CA ALA A 90 0.06 -7.91 5.29
C ALA A 90 0.74 -8.44 6.56
N ARG A 91 1.61 -7.61 7.13
CA ARG A 91 2.08 -7.72 8.52
C ARG A 91 1.31 -6.81 9.45
N VAL A 92 0.73 -5.73 8.91
CA VAL A 92 -0.18 -4.83 9.61
C VAL A 92 -1.33 -4.49 8.67
N LEU A 93 -2.55 -4.54 9.19
CA LEU A 93 -3.77 -4.10 8.52
C LEU A 93 -4.64 -3.38 9.54
N THR A 94 -4.78 -2.07 9.40
CA THR A 94 -5.44 -1.23 10.40
C THR A 94 -6.63 -0.51 9.79
N CYS A 95 -7.81 -0.66 10.39
CA CYS A 95 -8.97 0.18 10.07
C CYS A 95 -8.70 1.60 10.56
N VAL A 96 -8.75 2.56 9.65
CA VAL A 96 -8.49 3.98 9.88
C VAL A 96 -9.66 4.83 9.40
N GLU A 97 -10.88 4.32 9.60
CA GLU A 97 -12.10 5.05 9.23
C GLU A 97 -12.14 6.43 9.90
N GLY A 98 -12.52 7.46 9.14
CA GLY A 98 -12.45 8.86 9.56
C GLY A 98 -11.11 9.56 9.30
N MET A 99 -10.09 8.85 8.79
CA MET A 99 -8.84 9.47 8.36
C MET A 99 -9.05 10.42 7.18
N ASN A 100 -8.39 11.58 7.21
CA ASN A 100 -8.38 12.53 6.11
C ASN A 100 -7.43 12.04 4.99
N LEU A 101 -8.00 11.28 4.04
CA LEU A 101 -7.26 10.70 2.91
C LEU A 101 -6.55 11.76 2.04
N PRO A 102 -7.19 12.88 1.63
CA PRO A 102 -6.49 13.93 0.89
C PRO A 102 -5.25 14.47 1.62
N LEU A 103 -5.33 14.64 2.94
CA LEU A 103 -4.19 15.11 3.73
C LEU A 103 -3.07 14.05 3.82
N LEU A 104 -3.43 12.77 3.92
CA LEU A 104 -2.46 11.68 3.85
C LEU A 104 -1.73 11.68 2.50
N GLU A 105 -2.45 11.79 1.39
CA GLU A 105 -1.89 11.84 0.05
C GLU A 105 -0.93 13.02 -0.12
N GLN A 106 -1.34 14.21 0.34
CA GLN A 106 -0.48 15.39 0.36
C GLN A 106 0.79 15.16 1.19
N ALA A 107 0.67 14.58 2.39
CA ALA A 107 1.82 14.31 3.26
C ALA A 107 2.82 13.35 2.61
N VAL A 108 2.34 12.32 1.91
CA VAL A 108 3.20 11.39 1.15
C VAL A 108 3.90 12.10 0.00
N GLN A 109 3.21 12.97 -0.73
CA GLN A 109 3.80 13.74 -1.84
C GLN A 109 4.88 14.71 -1.35
N GLU A 110 4.64 15.45 -0.26
CA GLU A 110 5.62 16.37 0.32
C GLU A 110 6.84 15.62 0.87
N GLN A 111 6.64 14.46 1.50
CA GLN A 111 7.73 13.60 1.94
C GLN A 111 8.62 13.18 0.75
N ARG A 112 8.01 12.72 -0.35
CA ARG A 112 8.74 12.32 -1.56
C ARG A 112 9.52 13.49 -2.16
N ARG A 113 8.89 14.67 -2.27
CA ARG A 113 9.53 15.90 -2.77
C ARG A 113 10.78 16.24 -1.97
N TYR A 114 10.67 16.25 -0.64
CA TYR A 114 11.81 16.54 0.24
C TYR A 114 12.99 15.58 0.01
N PHE A 115 12.73 14.29 -0.12
CA PHE A 115 13.80 13.31 -0.37
C PHE A 115 14.44 13.47 -1.75
N GLN A 116 13.66 13.81 -2.79
CA GLN A 116 14.17 14.07 -4.13
C GLN A 116 15.09 15.30 -4.17
N GLU A 117 14.66 16.41 -3.55
CA GLU A 117 15.47 17.64 -3.47
C GLU A 117 16.81 17.38 -2.79
N ARG A 118 16.81 16.59 -1.71
CA ARG A 118 18.02 16.25 -0.96
C ARG A 118 18.99 15.37 -1.76
N GLN A 119 18.47 14.44 -2.56
CA GLN A 119 19.30 13.59 -3.43
C GLN A 119 19.95 14.38 -4.56
N GLY A 120 19.18 15.25 -5.25
CA GLY A 120 19.73 16.11 -6.31
C GLY A 120 20.79 17.09 -5.81
N GLN A 121 20.66 17.58 -4.57
CA GLN A 121 21.69 18.39 -3.93
C GLN A 121 22.97 17.58 -3.63
N ALA A 122 22.85 16.33 -3.20
CA ALA A 122 24.01 15.48 -2.94
C ALA A 122 24.79 15.13 -4.23
N GLU A 123 24.09 14.89 -5.33
CA GLU A 123 24.70 14.57 -6.64
C GLU A 123 25.39 15.79 -7.28
N SER A 124 24.78 16.97 -7.17
CA SER A 124 25.38 18.23 -7.64
C SER A 124 26.57 18.71 -6.82
N SER A 125 26.67 18.30 -5.54
CA SER A 125 27.82 18.61 -4.67
C SER A 125 29.01 17.67 -4.86
N ALA A 126 28.80 16.52 -5.50
CA ALA A 126 29.80 15.49 -5.76
C ALA A 126 30.39 15.57 -7.18
N SER A 127 29.94 16.54 -7.99
CA SER A 127 30.40 16.83 -9.36
C SER A 127 31.26 18.10 -9.38
#